data_AF-A0A4Y7JN52-F1
#
_entry.id   AF-A0A4Y7JN52-F1
#
_cell.length_a   1.000
_cell.length_b   1.000
_cell.length_c   1.000
_cell.angle_alpha   90.00
_cell.angle_beta   90.00
_cell.angle_gamma   90.00
#
_symmetry.space_group_name_H-M   'P 1'
#
loop_
_entity.id
_entity.type
_entity.pdbx_description
1 polymer ?
#
loop_
_entity_poly.entity_id
_entity_poly.type
_entity_poly.pdbx_seq_one_letter_code
_entity_poly.pdbx_strand_id
1 'polypeptide(L)'
;MVVSKSMLAVLTMLAMLIAVTSLLSVVDAEEQIILDGEEPLTTFTDGPVDNKAKACCDSCLCTKSMPPQCQCTDQKKKCYPGCKACRCTKSFPPTCRCMDINDFCYPQCSPPPSPSSSSCSPDCKMCLCTKSLPPSCFCKDTPAPTLSSDKCSDDCSVCRCSMDDPPNCTCMDA
;
A
#
# COMPACT_ATOMS: atom_id res chain seq x y z
N MET A 1 -18.12 -28.02 -78.49
CA MET A 1 -18.61 -28.07 -77.11
C MET A 1 -19.81 -27.14 -77.01
N VAL A 2 -21.02 -27.67 -76.83
CA VAL A 2 -22.27 -26.88 -76.79
C VAL A 2 -22.58 -26.58 -75.34
N VAL A 3 -22.51 -25.33 -74.92
CA VAL A 3 -22.93 -24.91 -73.58
C VAL A 3 -24.46 -24.87 -73.60
N SER A 4 -25.10 -25.81 -72.90
CA SER A 4 -26.56 -25.84 -72.79
C SER A 4 -27.05 -24.66 -71.95
N LYS A 5 -28.27 -24.16 -72.20
CA LYS A 5 -28.87 -23.08 -71.39
C LYS A 5 -28.88 -23.42 -69.89
N SER A 6 -29.05 -24.70 -69.56
CA SER A 6 -28.96 -25.20 -68.19
C SER A 6 -27.55 -25.10 -67.61
N MET A 7 -26.52 -25.42 -68.42
CA MET A 7 -25.12 -25.27 -68.02
C MET A 7 -24.73 -23.80 -67.84
N LEU A 8 -25.27 -22.90 -68.67
CA LEU A 8 -25.09 -21.46 -68.52
C LEU A 8 -25.77 -20.94 -67.24
N ALA A 9 -27.00 -21.39 -66.94
CA ALA A 9 -27.72 -21.03 -65.73
C ALA A 9 -27.02 -21.52 -64.44
N VAL A 10 -26.44 -22.73 -64.47
CA VAL A 10 -25.65 -23.26 -63.34
C VAL A 10 -24.39 -22.42 -63.14
N LEU A 11 -23.68 -22.04 -64.22
CA LEU A 11 -22.52 -21.17 -64.12
C LEU A 11 -22.87 -19.79 -63.56
N THR A 12 -23.99 -19.19 -63.98
CA THR A 12 -24.39 -17.86 -63.50
C THR A 12 -24.85 -17.90 -62.03
N MET A 13 -25.53 -18.97 -61.60
CA MET A 13 -25.92 -19.14 -60.20
C MET A 13 -24.69 -19.38 -59.30
N LEU A 14 -23.73 -20.19 -59.73
CA LEU A 14 -22.46 -20.37 -58.99
C LEU A 14 -21.69 -19.05 -58.87
N ALA A 15 -21.61 -18.27 -59.96
CA ALA A 15 -20.93 -16.97 -59.94
C ALA A 15 -21.62 -15.97 -58.98
N MET A 16 -22.95 -15.97 -58.93
CA MET A 16 -23.73 -15.15 -57.98
C MET A 16 -23.52 -15.61 -56.53
N LEU A 17 -23.48 -16.93 -56.27
CA LEU A 17 -23.17 -17.48 -54.93
C LEU A 17 -21.77 -17.06 -54.46
N ILE A 18 -20.77 -17.12 -55.34
CA ILE A 18 -19.40 -16.66 -55.04
C ILE A 18 -19.39 -15.16 -54.74
N ALA A 19 -20.09 -14.35 -55.54
CA ALA A 19 -20.19 -12.90 -55.32
C ALA A 19 -20.91 -12.55 -53.98
N VAL A 20 -21.95 -13.30 -53.59
CA VAL A 20 -22.64 -13.14 -52.31
C VAL A 20 -21.75 -13.55 -51.13
N THR A 21 -20.93 -14.60 -51.28
CA THR A 21 -19.94 -14.97 -50.25
C THR A 21 -18.82 -13.94 -50.13
N SER A 22 -18.45 -13.25 -51.21
CA SER A 22 -17.47 -12.14 -51.17
C SER A 22 -18.02 -10.88 -50.50
N LEU A 23 -19.34 -10.65 -50.53
CA LEU A 23 -19.99 -9.57 -49.77
C LEU A 23 -20.09 -9.86 -48.27
N LEU A 24 -20.00 -11.13 -47.86
CA LEU A 24 -19.93 -11.54 -46.45
C LEU A 24 -18.48 -11.67 -45.93
N SER A 25 -17.48 -11.46 -46.78
CA SER A 25 -16.04 -11.59 -46.43
C SER A 25 -15.22 -10.35 -46.77
N VAL A 26 -15.75 -9.18 -46.41
CA VAL A 26 -14.94 -8.05 -45.92
C VAL A 26 -15.14 -7.96 -44.40
N VAL A 27 -14.69 -9.01 -43.71
CA VAL A 27 -14.03 -8.82 -42.43
C VAL A 27 -12.55 -8.84 -42.77
N ASP A 28 -11.96 -7.64 -42.80
CA ASP A 28 -10.53 -7.48 -42.69
C ASP A 28 -10.06 -8.27 -41.45
N ALA A 29 -8.91 -8.93 -41.56
CA ALA A 29 -8.25 -9.58 -40.45
C ALA A 29 -7.62 -8.52 -39.52
N GLU A 30 -8.46 -7.67 -38.96
CA GLU A 30 -8.25 -6.89 -37.75
C GLU A 30 -9.47 -7.14 -36.85
N GLU A 31 -9.54 -8.35 -36.25
CA GLU A 31 -10.40 -8.56 -35.10
C GLU A 31 -9.67 -8.07 -33.85
N GLN A 32 -9.65 -6.75 -33.66
CA GLN A 32 -9.49 -6.15 -32.34
C GLN A 32 -10.89 -5.88 -31.80
N ILE A 33 -11.32 -6.68 -30.83
CA ILE A 33 -12.54 -6.47 -30.06
C ILE A 33 -12.34 -5.18 -29.25
N ILE A 34 -12.81 -4.03 -29.77
CA ILE A 34 -13.05 -2.81 -29.00
C ILE A 34 -14.47 -2.92 -28.47
N LEU A 35 -14.61 -3.31 -27.21
CA LEU A 35 -15.82 -3.07 -26.44
C LEU A 35 -15.66 -1.74 -25.69
N ASP A 36 -16.76 -0.99 -25.70
CA ASP A 36 -17.07 0.20 -24.89
C ASP A 36 -16.66 1.56 -25.47
N GLY A 37 -17.59 2.11 -26.25
CA GLY A 37 -18.46 3.13 -25.66
C GLY A 37 -17.80 4.48 -25.45
N GLU A 38 -18.03 5.34 -26.44
CA GLU A 38 -18.29 6.76 -26.29
C GLU A 38 -18.86 7.12 -24.90
N GLU A 39 -18.36 8.23 -24.38
CA GLU A 39 -18.60 8.75 -23.04
C GLU A 39 -20.09 8.74 -22.62
N PRO A 40 -20.34 8.62 -21.31
CA PRO A 40 -20.99 9.74 -20.67
C PRO A 40 -19.95 10.41 -19.78
N LEU A 41 -19.66 11.66 -20.15
CA LEU A 41 -19.26 12.69 -19.21
C LEU A 41 -20.29 12.72 -18.08
N THR A 42 -20.09 11.88 -17.07
CA THR A 42 -20.66 12.07 -15.75
C THR A 42 -19.49 12.45 -14.88
N THR A 43 -19.29 13.77 -14.79
CA THR A 43 -18.84 14.45 -13.60
C THR A 43 -19.46 13.78 -12.36
N PHE A 44 -18.77 12.79 -11.81
CA PHE A 44 -18.89 12.47 -10.40
C PHE A 44 -18.12 13.55 -9.68
N THR A 45 -18.88 14.49 -9.14
CA THR A 45 -18.48 15.53 -8.21
C THR A 45 -17.33 15.06 -7.31
N ASP A 46 -16.15 15.61 -7.60
CA ASP A 46 -15.20 16.20 -6.66
C ASP A 46 -15.37 15.72 -5.21
N GLY A 47 -14.80 14.56 -4.91
CA GLY A 47 -14.05 14.45 -3.66
C GLY A 47 -12.64 14.91 -3.98
N PRO A 48 -11.94 15.63 -3.09
CA PRO A 48 -10.59 16.12 -3.36
C PRO A 48 -9.73 14.96 -3.85
N VAL A 49 -9.39 14.96 -5.14
CA VAL A 49 -8.35 14.09 -5.66
C VAL A 49 -7.07 14.72 -5.18
N ASP A 50 -6.79 14.49 -3.90
CA ASP A 50 -5.55 14.88 -3.27
C ASP A 50 -4.43 14.24 -4.09
N ASN A 51 -3.71 15.14 -4.75
CA ASN A 51 -2.54 14.90 -5.56
C ASN A 51 -1.70 13.74 -4.99
N LYS A 52 -1.66 12.63 -5.73
CA LYS A 52 -0.76 11.50 -5.53
C LYS A 52 -0.92 10.81 -4.17
N ALA A 53 -2.04 10.12 -3.97
CA ALA A 53 -2.16 9.10 -2.92
C ALA A 53 -0.94 8.15 -2.99
N LYS A 54 -0.02 8.31 -2.03
CA LYS A 54 1.24 7.58 -2.00
C LYS A 54 0.95 6.09 -1.90
N ALA A 55 1.60 5.29 -2.74
CA ALA A 55 1.48 3.84 -2.66
C ALA A 55 1.90 3.35 -1.26
N CYS A 56 1.04 2.57 -0.63
CA CYS A 56 1.21 2.04 0.72
C CYS A 56 0.68 0.59 0.77
N CYS A 57 1.23 -0.23 1.67
CA CYS A 57 0.84 -1.62 1.88
C CYS A 57 0.96 -2.03 3.35
N ASP A 58 -0.14 -2.47 3.97
CA ASP A 58 -0.14 -2.96 5.36
C ASP A 58 0.29 -4.43 5.43
N SER A 59 -0.15 -5.25 4.47
CA SER A 59 0.16 -6.67 4.38
C SER A 59 1.01 -6.98 3.14
N CYS A 60 2.32 -7.08 3.33
CA CYS A 60 3.27 -7.41 2.27
C CYS A 60 3.87 -8.81 2.47
N LEU A 61 3.71 -9.69 1.48
CA LEU A 61 4.26 -11.05 1.50
C LEU A 61 5.46 -11.14 0.57
N CYS A 62 6.61 -11.57 1.09
CA CYS A 62 7.85 -11.72 0.33
C CYS A 62 8.38 -13.16 0.37
N THR A 63 9.02 -13.59 -0.72
CA THR A 63 9.86 -14.80 -0.72
C THR A 63 11.16 -14.56 0.06
N LYS A 64 11.81 -15.64 0.50
CA LYS A 64 13.13 -15.61 1.18
C LYS A 64 14.32 -15.66 0.20
N SER A 65 14.13 -15.21 -1.04
CA SER A 65 15.18 -15.18 -2.08
C SER A 65 15.94 -13.83 -2.09
N MET A 66 17.03 -13.75 -2.86
CA MET A 66 17.72 -12.49 -3.17
C MET A 66 17.77 -12.27 -4.70
N PRO A 67 17.08 -11.26 -5.25
CA PRO A 67 16.17 -10.34 -4.57
C PRO A 67 14.89 -11.05 -4.08
N PRO A 68 14.23 -10.51 -3.04
CA PRO A 68 12.92 -11.03 -2.63
C PRO A 68 11.88 -10.73 -3.71
N GLN A 69 10.85 -11.55 -3.79
CA GLN A 69 9.66 -11.28 -4.60
C GLN A 69 8.52 -11.00 -3.64
N CYS A 70 8.10 -9.74 -3.60
CA CYS A 70 7.14 -9.18 -2.65
C CYS A 70 5.84 -8.78 -3.35
N GLN A 71 4.71 -9.15 -2.77
CA GLN A 71 3.38 -8.78 -3.27
C GLN A 71 2.54 -8.20 -2.13
N CYS A 72 1.86 -7.08 -2.42
CA CYS A 72 0.90 -6.51 -1.48
C CYS A 72 -0.41 -7.30 -1.49
N THR A 73 -0.93 -7.62 -0.31
CA THR A 73 -2.14 -8.43 -0.15
C THR A 73 -3.34 -7.66 0.38
N ASP A 74 -3.16 -6.36 0.61
CA ASP A 74 -4.23 -5.45 1.00
C ASP A 74 -5.43 -5.53 0.06
N GLN A 75 -6.61 -5.54 0.68
CA GLN A 75 -7.89 -5.53 -0.01
C GLN A 75 -8.51 -4.15 0.15
N LYS A 76 -8.77 -3.46 -0.96
CA LYS A 76 -9.29 -2.09 -1.01
C LYS A 76 -10.44 -2.01 -2.01
N LYS A 77 -11.26 -0.95 -1.95
CA LYS A 77 -12.33 -0.72 -2.95
C LYS A 77 -11.79 -0.47 -4.37
N LYS A 78 -10.57 0.08 -4.46
CA LYS A 78 -9.85 0.38 -5.71
C LYS A 78 -8.35 0.17 -5.51
N CYS A 79 -7.63 -0.18 -6.57
CA CYS A 79 -6.17 -0.21 -6.55
C CYS A 79 -5.58 1.20 -6.61
N TYR A 80 -4.32 1.36 -6.18
CA TYR A 80 -3.61 2.63 -6.31
C TYR A 80 -3.21 2.87 -7.78
N PRO A 81 -3.03 4.14 -8.22
CA PRO A 81 -2.79 4.47 -9.63
C PRO A 81 -1.54 3.84 -10.26
N GLY A 82 -0.57 3.39 -9.45
CA GLY A 82 0.66 2.77 -9.93
C GLY A 82 0.59 1.23 -10.02
N CYS A 83 -0.52 0.61 -9.64
CA CYS A 83 -0.69 -0.83 -9.75
C CYS A 83 -0.97 -1.22 -11.21
N LYS A 84 -0.10 -2.03 -11.83
CA LYS A 84 -0.25 -2.47 -13.21
C LYS A 84 -1.30 -3.58 -13.34
N ALA A 85 -1.31 -4.52 -12.40
CA ALA A 85 -2.20 -5.66 -12.40
C ALA A 85 -3.19 -5.59 -11.22
N CYS A 86 -4.30 -4.86 -11.39
CA CYS A 86 -5.37 -4.78 -10.39
C CYS A 86 -6.40 -5.88 -10.61
N ARG A 87 -6.71 -6.68 -9.57
CA ARG A 87 -7.76 -7.71 -9.63
C ARG A 87 -8.84 -7.44 -8.60
N CYS A 88 -10.09 -7.37 -9.06
CA CYS A 88 -11.26 -7.13 -8.21
C CYS A 88 -12.23 -8.32 -8.20
N THR A 89 -12.92 -8.53 -7.09
CA THR A 89 -14.06 -9.44 -7.01
C THR A 89 -15.25 -8.86 -7.79
N LYS A 90 -16.10 -9.75 -8.32
CA LYS A 90 -17.36 -9.38 -8.97
C LYS A 90 -18.52 -9.21 -7.97
N SER A 91 -18.22 -8.97 -6.69
CA SER A 91 -19.20 -8.76 -5.62
C SER A 91 -19.60 -7.28 -5.50
N PHE A 92 -20.69 -7.01 -4.79
CA PHE A 92 -21.07 -5.65 -4.39
C PHE A 92 -21.04 -5.54 -2.85
N PRO A 93 -20.14 -4.74 -2.25
CA PRO A 93 -19.11 -3.92 -2.90
C PRO A 93 -17.96 -4.76 -3.51
N PRO A 94 -17.26 -4.22 -4.52
CA PRO A 94 -16.08 -4.88 -5.08
C PRO A 94 -14.89 -4.75 -4.14
N THR A 95 -14.13 -5.83 -4.07
CA THR A 95 -12.90 -5.90 -3.30
C THR A 95 -11.73 -6.15 -4.24
N CYS A 96 -10.80 -5.20 -4.30
CA CYS A 96 -9.67 -5.18 -5.20
C CYS A 96 -8.35 -5.40 -4.47
N ARG A 97 -7.41 -6.08 -5.14
CA ARG A 97 -6.05 -6.30 -4.67
C ARG A 97 -5.07 -6.10 -5.82
N CYS A 98 -3.93 -5.49 -5.51
CA CYS A 98 -2.85 -5.34 -6.48
C CYS A 98 -2.06 -6.66 -6.61
N MET A 99 -1.81 -7.10 -7.83
CA MET A 99 -1.11 -8.35 -8.14
C MET A 99 0.36 -8.13 -8.49
N ASP A 100 0.82 -6.87 -8.55
CA ASP A 100 2.20 -6.53 -8.87
C ASP A 100 3.18 -7.22 -7.91
N ILE A 101 4.29 -7.69 -8.47
CA ILE A 101 5.41 -8.27 -7.73
C ILE A 101 6.58 -7.29 -7.82
N ASN A 102 7.07 -6.88 -6.67
CA ASN A 102 8.23 -6.00 -6.52
C ASN A 102 9.32 -6.68 -5.69
N ASP A 103 10.53 -6.13 -5.72
CA ASP A 103 11.63 -6.53 -4.85
C ASP A 103 11.66 -5.79 -3.50
N PHE A 104 10.62 -5.00 -3.23
CA PHE A 104 10.44 -4.23 -2.00
C PHE A 104 8.97 -4.21 -1.56
N CYS A 105 8.74 -3.78 -0.31
CA CYS A 105 7.41 -3.48 0.22
C CYS A 105 7.20 -1.97 0.31
N TYR A 106 6.00 -1.51 -0.06
CA TYR A 106 5.58 -0.14 0.20
C TYR A 106 5.45 0.11 1.72
N PRO A 107 5.58 1.37 2.18
CA PRO A 107 5.33 1.71 3.58
C PRO A 107 3.89 1.38 3.99
N GLN A 108 3.66 1.18 5.29
CA GLN A 108 2.30 0.93 5.80
C GLN A 108 1.36 2.11 5.50
N CYS A 109 0.09 1.79 5.27
CA CYS A 109 -0.96 2.75 4.96
C CYS A 109 -1.45 3.47 6.19
N SER A 110 -1.62 2.73 7.28
CA SER A 110 -1.89 3.32 8.57
C SER A 110 -0.56 3.57 9.27
N PRO A 111 -0.41 4.69 9.99
CA PRO A 111 0.62 4.71 11.03
C PRO A 111 0.37 3.49 11.93
N PRO A 112 1.43 2.85 12.47
CA PRO A 112 1.23 1.83 13.49
C PRO A 112 0.26 2.41 14.52
N PRO A 113 -0.66 1.60 15.10
CA PRO A 113 -1.54 2.10 16.14
C PRO A 113 -0.65 2.88 17.08
N SER A 114 -0.90 4.19 17.19
CA SER A 114 -0.26 5.00 18.23
C SER A 114 -0.37 4.14 19.47
N PRO A 115 0.74 3.83 20.18
CA PRO A 115 0.67 2.96 21.34
C PRO A 115 -0.54 3.43 22.09
N SER A 116 -1.56 2.55 22.20
CA SER A 116 -2.76 2.93 22.92
C SER A 116 -2.21 3.49 24.21
N SER A 117 -2.66 4.68 24.57
CA SER A 117 -2.22 5.44 25.74
C SER A 117 -2.37 4.66 27.06
N SER A 118 -2.70 3.36 26.98
CA SER A 118 -2.71 2.33 28.00
C SER A 118 -1.36 1.61 28.22
N SER A 119 -0.38 1.64 27.32
CA SER A 119 0.90 0.92 27.53
C SER A 119 1.94 1.70 28.32
N CYS A 120 1.81 3.03 28.36
CA CYS A 120 2.60 3.94 29.19
C CYS A 120 1.62 4.83 29.95
N SER A 121 1.94 5.21 31.19
CA SER A 121 1.11 6.12 32.00
C SER A 121 0.84 7.42 31.22
N PRO A 122 -0.35 8.05 31.36
CA PRO A 122 -0.62 9.36 30.74
C PRO A 122 0.38 10.45 31.14
N ASP A 123 1.07 10.27 32.27
CA ASP A 123 2.10 11.19 32.78
C ASP A 123 3.50 10.95 32.18
N CYS A 124 3.65 9.94 31.30
CA CYS A 124 4.92 9.58 30.69
C CYS A 124 5.30 10.53 29.54
N LYS A 125 6.32 11.37 29.75
CA LYS A 125 6.90 12.30 28.78
C LYS A 125 7.70 11.61 27.68
N MET A 126 8.37 10.48 27.96
CA MET A 126 9.14 9.74 26.94
C MET A 126 8.92 8.22 27.06
N CYS A 127 8.07 7.66 26.21
CA CYS A 127 7.77 6.22 26.16
C CYS A 127 8.59 5.53 25.06
N LEU A 128 9.40 4.53 25.42
CA LEU A 128 10.21 3.73 24.49
C LEU A 128 9.58 2.35 24.33
N CYS A 129 9.22 1.96 23.11
CA CYS A 129 8.59 0.67 22.83
C CYS A 129 9.44 -0.20 21.88
N THR A 130 9.38 -1.52 22.05
CA THR A 130 9.93 -2.49 21.10
C THR A 130 9.04 -2.60 19.86
N LYS A 131 9.62 -3.06 18.74
CA LYS A 131 8.88 -3.31 17.48
C LYS A 131 8.18 -4.69 17.43
N SER A 132 8.15 -5.41 18.54
CA SER A 132 7.54 -6.74 18.62
C SER A 132 6.01 -6.68 18.76
N LEU A 133 5.30 -7.76 18.41
CA LEU A 133 3.87 -7.94 18.70
C LEU A 133 3.70 -9.04 19.76
N PRO A 134 3.24 -8.74 21.00
CA PRO A 134 2.89 -7.41 21.51
C PRO A 134 4.13 -6.53 21.83
N PRO A 135 4.03 -5.20 21.74
CA PRO A 135 5.13 -4.30 22.04
C PRO A 135 5.36 -4.24 23.55
N SER A 136 6.64 -4.32 23.96
CA SER A 136 7.05 -4.02 25.33
C SER A 136 7.45 -2.55 25.40
N CYS A 137 6.79 -1.77 26.24
CA CYS A 137 7.03 -0.35 26.39
C CYS A 137 7.60 -0.04 27.78
N PHE A 138 8.57 0.86 27.84
CA PHE A 138 9.16 1.37 29.07
C PHE A 138 9.09 2.91 29.08
N CYS A 139 8.66 3.46 30.21
CA CYS A 139 8.61 4.90 30.39
C CYS A 139 9.97 5.42 30.86
N LYS A 140 10.59 6.28 30.06
CA LYS A 140 11.86 6.96 30.35
C LYS A 140 11.59 8.44 30.63
N ASP A 141 10.76 8.72 31.61
CA ASP A 141 10.62 10.09 32.11
C ASP A 141 11.95 10.54 32.67
N THR A 142 12.61 11.43 31.93
CA THR A 142 13.74 12.17 32.46
C THR A 142 13.17 13.51 32.89
N PRO A 143 13.05 13.78 34.18
CA PRO A 143 13.82 14.83 34.78
C PRO A 143 15.18 14.24 35.17
N ALA A 144 16.30 14.82 34.73
CA ALA A 144 17.42 14.78 35.64
C ALA A 144 17.02 15.73 36.79
N PRO A 145 17.22 15.36 38.06
CA PRO A 145 18.25 14.44 38.53
C PRO A 145 17.65 13.18 39.16
N THR A 146 18.17 11.99 38.80
CA THR A 146 18.38 11.00 39.84
C THR A 146 19.33 11.63 40.84
N LEU A 147 18.91 11.64 42.10
CA LEU A 147 19.73 11.75 43.29
C LEU A 147 21.09 11.06 43.08
N SER A 148 22.06 11.72 42.46
CA SER A 148 23.45 11.33 42.56
C SER A 148 23.85 11.81 43.93
N SER A 149 23.96 10.89 44.89
CA SER A 149 24.67 11.17 46.14
C SER A 149 26.08 11.70 45.87
N ASP A 150 26.57 11.67 44.64
CA ASP A 150 27.86 12.16 44.17
C ASP A 150 27.98 13.69 44.01
N LYS A 151 26.87 14.48 44.08
CA LYS A 151 26.92 15.95 43.96
C LYS A 151 25.83 16.67 44.77
N CYS A 152 26.17 17.82 45.38
CA CYS A 152 25.17 18.71 45.99
C CYS A 152 24.42 19.55 44.94
N SER A 153 23.24 20.04 45.31
CA SER A 153 22.42 20.98 44.50
C SER A 153 23.18 22.27 44.21
N ASP A 154 22.92 22.87 43.04
CA ASP A 154 23.58 24.10 42.58
C ASP A 154 23.34 25.32 43.51
N ASP A 155 22.29 25.26 44.33
CA ASP A 155 21.96 26.28 45.34
C ASP A 155 22.73 26.13 46.67
N CYS A 156 23.57 25.09 46.82
CA CYS A 156 24.32 24.83 48.04
C CYS A 156 25.68 25.55 48.05
N SER A 157 25.91 26.42 49.03
CA SER A 157 27.17 27.17 49.18
C SER A 157 28.29 26.32 49.78
N VAL A 158 27.98 25.42 50.71
CA VAL A 158 28.94 24.54 51.37
C VAL A 158 28.56 23.07 51.19
N CYS A 159 29.17 22.41 50.21
CA CYS A 159 29.00 20.98 49.95
C CYS A 159 30.16 20.13 50.51
N ARG A 160 29.85 19.02 51.18
CA ARG A 160 30.85 18.03 51.62
C ARG A 160 30.49 16.62 51.17
N CYS A 161 31.46 15.92 50.56
CA CYS A 161 31.30 14.56 50.07
C CYS A 161 32.22 13.57 50.80
N SER A 162 31.71 12.36 51.10
CA SER A 162 32.52 11.22 51.56
C SER A 162 33.26 10.56 50.39
N MET A 163 34.39 9.90 50.65
CA MET A 163 35.19 9.17 49.65
C MET A 163 34.80 7.69 49.50
N ASP A 164 33.60 7.32 49.94
CA ASP A 164 33.05 5.98 49.73
C ASP A 164 32.63 5.79 48.27
N ASP A 165 32.52 4.54 47.79
CA ASP A 165 31.96 4.22 46.48
C ASP A 165 30.61 3.50 46.69
N PRO A 166 29.46 4.16 46.44
CA PRO A 166 29.30 5.49 45.83
C PRO A 166 29.49 6.66 46.83
N PRO A 167 30.01 7.82 46.38
CA PRO A 167 30.22 8.97 47.26
C PRO A 167 28.90 9.55 47.75
N ASN A 168 28.90 10.05 48.99
CA ASN A 168 27.73 10.67 49.61
C ASN A 168 28.01 12.13 49.99
N CYS A 169 27.31 13.05 49.34
CA CYS A 169 27.45 14.49 49.50
C CYS A 169 26.29 15.11 50.29
N THR A 170 26.63 15.94 51.28
CA THR A 170 25.68 16.65 52.14
C THR A 170 25.93 18.15 52.07
N CYS A 171 24.84 18.93 51.96
CA CYS A 171 24.89 20.39 52.04
C CYS A 171 24.90 20.85 53.51
N MET A 172 25.75 21.82 53.85
CA MET A 172 25.95 22.33 55.22
C MET A 172 25.57 23.81 55.39
N ASP A 173 24.75 24.36 54.50
CA ASP A 173 24.26 25.72 54.65
C ASP A 173 23.37 25.80 55.91
N ALA A 174 23.54 26.87 56.70
CA ALA A 174 22.90 27.08 58.01
C ALA A 174 21.60 27.87 57.91
#